data_AF-A0A970K371-F1
#
_entry.id   AF-A0A970K371-F1
#
_cell.length_a   1.000
_cell.length_b   1.000
_cell.length_c   1.000
_cell.angle_alpha   90.00
_cell.angle_beta   90.00
_cell.angle_gamma   90.00
#
_symmetry.space_group_name_H-M   'P 1'
#
loop_
_entity.id
_entity.type
_entity.pdbx_description
1 polymer ?
#
loop_
_entity_poly.entity_id
_entity_poly.type
_entity_poly.pdbx_seq_one_letter_code
_entity_poly.pdbx_strand_id
1 'polypeptide(L)'
;MKELIGLMEGRICILNEYKGSLCQMLKHLEREDFDVLVLDEFNSKHDGFIERLKENGQNIDRLVGLMEPEKSGYLSRLLTGEEPGDCPAYAECFASLCLRQREAVRDLIETNNRCVTLLQNAIKEARTELKKAGKSDAVFNYYSGLKGTQTGMVVDTRN
;
A
#
# COMPACT_ATOMS: atom_id res chain seq x y z
N MET A 1 17.64 -0.97 20.92
CA MET A 1 17.89 -1.89 19.78
C MET A 1 16.89 -3.05 19.74
N LYS A 2 16.76 -3.88 20.78
CA LYS A 2 15.80 -5.01 20.81
C LYS A 2 14.35 -4.60 20.49
N GLU A 3 13.88 -3.52 21.09
CA GLU A 3 12.52 -3.00 20.84
C GLU A 3 12.34 -2.51 19.39
N LEU A 4 13.32 -1.79 18.85
CA LEU A 4 13.34 -1.34 17.46
C LEU A 4 13.29 -2.51 16.47
N ILE A 5 14.06 -3.58 16.73
CA ILE A 5 14.01 -4.83 15.95
C ILE A 5 12.60 -5.42 15.99
N GLY A 6 11.98 -5.51 17.18
CA GLY A 6 10.61 -6.02 17.30
C GLY A 6 9.57 -5.19 16.53
N LEU A 7 9.72 -3.86 16.49
CA LEU A 7 8.86 -3.01 15.67
C LEU A 7 9.03 -3.27 14.18
N MET A 8 10.27 -3.49 13.71
CA MET A 8 10.54 -3.82 12.30
C MET A 8 9.99 -5.18 11.90
N GLU A 9 10.13 -6.19 12.77
CA GLU A 9 9.52 -7.51 12.56
C GLU A 9 8.00 -7.41 12.51
N GLY A 10 7.40 -6.63 13.42
CA GLY A 10 5.97 -6.33 13.40
C GLY A 10 5.54 -5.64 12.11
N ARG A 11 6.34 -4.71 11.59
CA ARG A 11 6.08 -4.03 10.31
C ARG A 11 6.04 -5.00 9.15
N ILE A 12 7.03 -5.89 9.06
CA ILE A 12 7.09 -6.92 8.02
C ILE A 12 5.88 -7.86 8.14
N CYS A 13 5.46 -8.20 9.35
CA CYS A 13 4.24 -8.99 9.58
C CYS A 13 3.00 -8.29 9.00
N ILE A 14 2.80 -7.00 9.33
CA ILE A 14 1.67 -6.20 8.79
C ILE A 14 1.71 -6.15 7.26
N LEU A 15 2.89 -5.95 6.67
CA LEU A 15 3.06 -5.93 5.20
C LEU A 15 2.68 -7.27 4.56
N ASN A 16 3.04 -8.39 5.19
CA ASN A 16 2.68 -9.72 4.70
C ASN A 16 1.18 -10.01 4.84
N GLU A 17 0.55 -9.58 5.94
CA GLU A 17 -0.91 -9.67 6.12
C GLU A 17 -1.64 -8.85 5.04
N TYR A 18 -1.16 -7.63 4.78
CA TYR A 18 -1.70 -6.77 3.74
C TYR A 18 -1.54 -7.39 2.36
N LYS A 19 -0.34 -7.89 2.02
CA LYS A 19 -0.12 -8.64 0.77
C LYS A 19 -1.08 -9.82 0.64
N GLY A 20 -1.29 -10.58 1.70
CA GLY A 20 -2.24 -11.70 1.70
C GLY A 20 -3.67 -11.27 1.36
N SER A 21 -4.12 -10.13 1.91
CA SER A 21 -5.41 -9.52 1.59
C SER A 21 -5.49 -9.06 0.13
N LEU A 22 -4.45 -8.39 -0.38
CA LEU A 22 -4.38 -7.98 -1.78
C LEU A 22 -4.38 -9.18 -2.74
N CYS A 23 -3.71 -10.27 -2.41
CA CYS A 23 -3.75 -11.49 -3.21
C CYS A 23 -5.15 -12.13 -3.21
N GLN A 24 -5.93 -12.02 -2.13
CA GLN A 24 -7.32 -12.46 -2.10
C GLN A 24 -8.17 -11.58 -3.03
N MET A 25 -8.06 -10.25 -2.91
CA MET A 25 -8.75 -9.31 -3.79
C MET A 25 -8.39 -9.56 -5.27
N LEU A 26 -7.11 -9.76 -5.58
CA LEU A 26 -6.65 -10.08 -6.94
C LEU A 26 -7.35 -11.32 -7.51
N LYS A 27 -7.54 -12.38 -6.70
CA LYS A 27 -8.25 -13.58 -7.13
C LYS A 27 -9.74 -13.34 -7.41
N HIS A 28 -10.38 -12.42 -6.70
CA HIS A 28 -11.75 -12.00 -7.04
C HIS A 28 -11.78 -11.27 -8.37
N LEU A 29 -10.88 -10.30 -8.56
CA LEU A 29 -10.78 -9.53 -9.80
C LEU A 29 -10.42 -10.40 -11.02
N GLU A 30 -9.53 -11.37 -10.88
CA GLU A 30 -9.17 -12.33 -11.94
C GLU A 30 -10.34 -13.25 -12.34
N ARG A 31 -11.37 -13.37 -11.49
CA ARG A 31 -12.62 -14.10 -11.78
C ARG A 31 -13.73 -13.20 -12.32
N GLU A 32 -13.40 -11.94 -12.61
CA GLU A 32 -14.37 -10.90 -13.00
C GLU A 32 -15.47 -10.66 -11.95
N ASP A 33 -15.19 -11.02 -10.68
CA ASP A 33 -16.06 -10.76 -9.55
C ASP A 33 -15.81 -9.35 -9.02
N PHE A 34 -16.57 -8.39 -9.58
CA PHE A 34 -16.52 -6.97 -9.24
C PHE A 34 -17.65 -6.54 -8.29
N ASP A 35 -18.11 -7.44 -7.40
CA ASP A 35 -19.10 -7.09 -6.39
C ASP A 35 -18.59 -5.94 -5.51
N VAL A 36 -19.34 -4.84 -5.50
CA VAL A 36 -19.00 -3.61 -4.78
C VAL A 36 -18.90 -3.87 -3.28
N LEU A 37 -19.74 -4.73 -2.71
CA LEU A 37 -19.71 -5.02 -1.27
C LEU A 37 -18.43 -5.77 -0.90
N VAL A 38 -17.99 -6.70 -1.75
CA VAL A 38 -16.75 -7.45 -1.55
C VAL A 38 -15.53 -6.53 -1.68
N LEU A 39 -15.52 -5.63 -2.67
CA LEU A 39 -14.43 -4.66 -2.84
C LEU A 39 -14.36 -3.64 -1.70
N ASP A 40 -15.51 -3.20 -1.18
CA ASP A 40 -15.58 -2.30 -0.02
C ASP A 40 -15.01 -2.96 1.26
N GLU A 41 -15.27 -4.25 1.48
CA GLU A 41 -14.68 -5.01 2.58
C GLU A 41 -13.15 -5.06 2.48
N PHE A 42 -12.60 -5.34 1.29
CA PHE A 42 -11.16 -5.31 1.06
C PHE A 42 -10.59 -3.91 1.29
N ASN A 43 -11.27 -2.87 0.82
CA ASN A 43 -10.83 -1.49 0.99
C ASN A 43 -10.75 -1.10 2.48
N SER A 44 -11.80 -1.41 3.26
CA SER A 44 -11.81 -1.15 4.71
C SER A 44 -10.68 -1.90 5.44
N LYS A 45 -10.42 -3.14 5.05
CA LYS A 45 -9.31 -3.94 5.61
C LYS A 45 -7.95 -3.36 5.25
N HIS A 46 -7.78 -2.87 4.02
CA HIS A 46 -6.55 -2.24 3.54
C HIS A 46 -6.27 -0.91 4.26
N ASP A 47 -7.29 -0.09 4.50
CA ASP A 47 -7.18 1.12 5.32
C ASP A 47 -6.68 0.78 6.73
N GLY A 48 -7.21 -0.29 7.34
CA GLY A 48 -6.74 -0.77 8.64
C GLY A 48 -5.26 -1.18 8.67
N PHE A 49 -4.74 -1.78 7.59
CA PHE A 49 -3.30 -2.06 7.48
C PHE A 49 -2.47 -0.79 7.33
N ILE A 50 -2.95 0.18 6.55
CA ILE A 50 -2.27 1.47 6.35
C ILE A 50 -2.14 2.22 7.68
N GLU A 51 -3.19 2.28 8.49
CA GLU A 51 -3.13 2.92 9.81
C GLU A 51 -2.15 2.22 10.76
N ARG A 52 -2.17 0.87 10.82
CA ARG A 52 -1.19 0.10 11.60
C ARG A 52 0.25 0.35 11.14
N LEU A 53 0.49 0.49 9.83
CA LEU A 53 1.82 0.81 9.28
C LEU A 53 2.27 2.23 9.59
N LYS A 54 1.34 3.20 9.65
CA LYS A 54 1.61 4.58 10.07
C LYS A 54 2.00 4.64 11.55
N GLU A 55 1.20 4.04 12.43
CA GLU A 55 1.49 3.97 13.86
C GLU A 55 2.83 3.28 14.13
N ASN A 56 3.09 2.15 13.46
CA ASN A 56 4.36 1.45 13.56
C ASN A 56 5.54 2.31 13.08
N GLY A 57 5.38 3.04 11.97
CA GLY A 57 6.37 3.98 11.45
C GLY A 57 6.71 5.09 12.45
N GLN A 58 5.69 5.73 13.03
CA GLN A 58 5.87 6.76 14.05
C GLN A 58 6.63 6.25 15.29
N ASN A 59 6.35 5.01 15.70
CA ASN A 59 7.05 4.37 16.82
C ASN A 59 8.52 4.07 16.48
N ILE A 60 8.80 3.61 15.26
CA ILE A 60 10.18 3.41 14.76
C ILE A 60 10.93 4.73 14.75
N ASP A 61 10.36 5.77 14.14
CA ASP A 61 10.98 7.09 14.02
C ASP A 61 11.27 7.69 15.40
N ARG A 62 10.33 7.54 16.34
CA ARG A 62 10.52 7.94 17.74
C ARG A 62 11.68 7.21 18.40
N LEU A 63 11.75 5.87 18.31
CA LEU A 63 12.83 5.11 18.94
C LEU A 63 14.19 5.40 18.33
N VAL A 64 14.25 5.62 17.01
CA VAL A 64 15.49 6.01 16.32
C VAL A 64 15.93 7.40 16.78
N GLY A 65 15.02 8.36 16.86
CA GLY A 65 15.33 9.73 17.31
C GLY A 65 15.74 9.85 18.79
N LEU A 66 15.49 8.84 19.61
CA LEU A 66 15.98 8.77 21.00
C LEU A 66 17.41 8.19 21.11
N MET A 67 17.99 7.69 20.01
CA MET A 67 19.35 7.16 20.02
C MET A 67 20.39 8.27 19.89
N GLU A 68 21.65 7.93 20.18
CA GLU A 68 22.79 8.81 19.93
C GLU A 68 22.79 9.30 18.46
N PRO A 69 23.13 10.57 18.19
CA PRO A 69 22.99 11.17 16.85
C PRO A 69 23.61 10.37 15.71
N GLU A 70 24.78 9.77 15.95
CA GLU A 70 25.48 8.93 14.96
C GLU A 70 24.67 7.67 14.62
N LYS A 71 24.17 6.96 15.64
CA LYS A 71 23.31 5.77 15.46
C LYS A 71 21.98 6.14 14.82
N SER A 72 21.36 7.22 15.29
CA SER A 72 20.11 7.73 14.72
C SER A 72 20.29 8.04 13.24
N GLY A 73 21.33 8.79 12.87
CA GLY A 73 21.61 9.14 11.49
C GLY A 73 21.83 7.91 10.60
N TYR A 74 22.61 6.94 11.07
CA TYR A 74 22.84 5.69 10.34
C TYR A 74 21.54 4.88 10.12
N LEU A 75 20.74 4.70 11.18
CA LEU A 75 19.48 3.93 11.11
C LEU A 75 18.42 4.64 10.28
N SER A 76 18.32 5.96 10.34
CA SER A 76 17.43 6.75 9.48
C SER A 76 17.76 6.57 8.00
N ARG A 77 19.05 6.56 7.63
CA ARG A 77 19.48 6.30 6.25
C ARG A 77 19.12 4.89 5.78
N LEU A 78 19.27 3.88 6.65
CA LEU A 78 18.80 2.52 6.34
C LEU A 78 17.29 2.45 6.11
N LEU A 79 16.50 3.20 6.89
CA LEU A 79 15.03 3.23 6.76
C LEU A 79 14.58 3.89 5.46
N THR A 80 15.30 4.89 4.96
CA THR A 80 15.04 5.51 3.65
C THR A 80 15.57 4.70 2.47
N GLY A 81 16.35 3.66 2.74
CA GLY A 81 16.94 2.78 1.73
C GLY A 81 18.26 3.29 1.15
N GLU A 82 18.85 4.33 1.74
CA GLU A 82 20.22 4.73 1.44
C GLU A 82 21.21 3.70 1.98
N GLU A 83 22.26 3.40 1.21
CA GLU A 83 23.36 2.55 1.66
C GLU A 83 24.37 3.40 2.45
N PRO A 84 24.46 3.26 3.78
CA PRO A 84 25.26 4.18 4.57
C PRO A 84 26.76 3.84 4.60
N GLY A 85 27.25 3.03 3.66
CA GLY A 85 28.60 2.45 3.67
C GLY A 85 28.65 1.17 4.51
N ASP A 86 29.79 0.91 5.14
CA ASP A 86 30.00 -0.30 5.95
C ASP A 86 28.96 -0.43 7.07
N CYS A 87 28.43 -1.65 7.25
CA CYS A 87 27.42 -1.91 8.27
C CYS A 87 28.08 -2.18 9.63
N PRO A 88 27.84 -1.35 10.65
CA PRO A 88 28.38 -1.61 11.97
C PRO A 88 27.65 -2.81 12.60
N ALA A 89 28.37 -3.62 13.38
CA ALA A 89 27.85 -4.85 13.97
C ALA A 89 26.54 -4.67 14.76
N TYR A 90 26.33 -3.49 15.37
CA TYR A 90 25.10 -3.21 16.12
C TYR A 90 23.85 -3.07 15.23
N ALA A 91 24.03 -2.80 13.93
CA ALA A 91 22.97 -2.49 12.98
C ALA A 91 22.71 -3.63 11.96
N GLU A 92 23.55 -4.66 11.91
CA GLU A 92 23.44 -5.74 10.91
C GLU A 92 22.05 -6.38 10.86
N CYS A 93 21.50 -6.72 12.03
CA CYS A 93 20.15 -7.29 12.13
C CYS A 93 19.08 -6.31 11.62
N PHE A 94 19.20 -5.03 11.96
CA PHE A 94 18.27 -4.00 11.51
C PHE A 94 18.36 -3.76 10.00
N ALA A 95 19.58 -3.72 9.44
CA ALA A 95 19.82 -3.60 8.01
C ALA A 95 19.19 -4.77 7.23
N SER A 96 19.33 -6.00 7.73
CA SER A 96 18.68 -7.19 7.17
C SER A 96 17.15 -7.06 7.18
N LEU A 97 16.56 -6.54 8.26
CA LEU A 97 15.12 -6.30 8.34
C LEU A 97 14.67 -5.19 7.38
N CYS A 98 15.44 -4.11 7.21
CA CYS A 98 15.16 -3.08 6.21
C CYS A 98 15.18 -3.63 4.78
N LEU A 99 16.07 -4.57 4.46
CA LEU A 99 16.08 -5.27 3.17
C LEU A 99 14.79 -6.08 2.96
N ARG A 100 14.43 -6.92 3.94
CA ARG A 100 13.21 -7.75 3.89
C ARG A 100 11.94 -6.90 3.81
N GLN A 101 11.89 -5.77 4.51
CA GLN A 101 10.79 -4.82 4.42
C GLN A 101 10.66 -4.26 2.99
N ARG A 102 11.77 -3.88 2.35
CA ARG A 102 11.77 -3.36 0.97
C ARG A 102 11.26 -4.41 -0.02
N GLU A 103 11.66 -5.66 0.15
CA GLU A 103 11.13 -6.78 -0.64
C GLU A 103 9.62 -6.94 -0.45
N ALA A 104 9.14 -6.96 0.80
CA ALA A 104 7.71 -7.07 1.09
C ALA A 104 6.90 -5.91 0.49
N VAL A 105 7.41 -4.68 0.57
CA VAL A 105 6.78 -3.50 -0.06
C VAL A 105 6.76 -3.61 -1.58
N ARG A 106 7.85 -4.06 -2.21
CA ARG A 106 7.92 -4.25 -3.67
C ARG A 106 6.85 -5.23 -4.14
N ASP A 107 6.75 -6.38 -3.49
CA ASP A 107 5.75 -7.41 -3.80
C ASP A 107 4.32 -6.89 -3.65
N LEU A 108 4.09 -6.08 -2.61
CA LEU A 108 2.79 -5.46 -2.35
C LEU A 108 2.41 -4.49 -3.46
N ILE A 109 3.35 -3.62 -3.88
CA ILE A 109 3.16 -2.69 -5.00
C ILE A 109 2.87 -3.44 -6.30
N GLU A 110 3.62 -4.50 -6.61
CA GLU A 110 3.40 -5.31 -7.81
C GLU A 110 2.00 -5.94 -7.82
N THR A 111 1.59 -6.54 -6.69
CA THR A 111 0.26 -7.16 -6.54
C THR A 111 -0.85 -6.11 -6.68
N ASN A 112 -0.68 -4.95 -6.06
CA ASN A 112 -1.65 -3.86 -6.15
C ASN A 112 -1.77 -3.31 -7.57
N ASN A 113 -0.66 -3.14 -8.29
CA ASN A 113 -0.66 -2.67 -9.68
C ASN A 113 -1.44 -3.63 -10.61
N ARG A 114 -1.34 -4.94 -10.37
CA ARG A 114 -2.16 -5.95 -11.07
C ARG A 114 -3.65 -5.76 -10.79
N CYS A 115 -4.03 -5.57 -9.53
CA CYS A 115 -5.43 -5.29 -9.16
C CYS A 115 -5.96 -4.03 -9.85
N VAL A 116 -5.19 -2.95 -9.82
CA VAL A 116 -5.54 -1.67 -10.47
C VAL A 116 -5.73 -1.85 -11.97
N THR A 117 -4.87 -2.63 -12.64
CA THR A 117 -4.97 -2.90 -14.07
C THR A 117 -6.27 -3.64 -14.41
N LEU A 118 -6.65 -4.65 -13.64
CA LEU A 118 -7.92 -5.38 -13.84
C LEU A 118 -9.14 -4.46 -13.64
N LEU A 119 -9.14 -3.66 -12.58
CA LEU A 119 -10.21 -2.68 -12.32
C LEU A 119 -10.33 -1.65 -13.45
N GLN A 120 -9.20 -1.13 -13.94
CA GLN A 120 -9.18 -0.17 -15.06
C GLN A 120 -9.73 -0.78 -16.36
N ASN A 121 -9.39 -2.05 -16.64
CA ASN A 121 -9.93 -2.77 -17.79
C ASN A 121 -11.45 -2.95 -17.68
N ALA A 122 -11.95 -3.38 -16.51
CA ALA A 122 -13.38 -3.53 -16.26
C ALA A 122 -14.16 -2.21 -16.43
N ILE A 123 -13.61 -1.10 -15.91
CA ILE A 123 -14.20 0.24 -16.09
C ILE A 123 -14.26 0.62 -17.58
N LYS A 124 -13.20 0.32 -18.35
CA LYS A 124 -13.13 0.62 -19.78
C LYS A 124 -14.15 -0.20 -20.58
N GLU A 125 -14.35 -1.46 -20.22
CA GLU A 125 -15.36 -2.34 -20.82
C GLU A 125 -16.77 -1.84 -20.52
N ALA A 126 -17.09 -1.59 -19.24
CA ALA A 126 -18.38 -1.02 -18.83
C ALA A 126 -18.69 0.29 -19.56
N ARG A 127 -17.70 1.18 -19.72
CA ARG A 127 -17.86 2.43 -20.49
C ARG A 127 -18.16 2.18 -21.96
N THR A 128 -17.53 1.16 -22.55
CA THR A 128 -17.75 0.79 -23.96
C THR A 128 -19.16 0.24 -24.16
N GLU A 129 -19.65 -0.58 -23.24
CA GLU A 129 -21.03 -1.11 -23.28
C GLU A 129 -22.09 -0.03 -23.11
N LEU A 130 -21.88 0.90 -22.17
CA LEU A 130 -22.79 2.03 -21.97
C LEU A 130 -22.93 2.92 -23.22
N LYS A 131 -21.82 3.16 -23.92
CA LYS A 131 -21.83 3.88 -25.22
C LYS A 131 -22.62 3.13 -26.29
N LYS A 132 -22.48 1.80 -26.38
CA LYS A 132 -23.27 0.96 -27.30
C LYS A 132 -24.77 0.97 -26.95
N ALA A 133 -25.11 1.05 -25.67
CA ALA A 133 -26.49 1.12 -25.19
C ALA A 133 -27.17 2.49 -25.38
N GLY A 134 -26.52 3.45 -26.06
CA GLY A 134 -27.09 4.77 -26.35
C GLY A 134 -27.23 5.70 -25.14
N LYS A 135 -26.62 5.35 -23.99
CA LYS A 135 -26.58 6.22 -22.81
C LYS A 135 -25.40 7.19 -22.96
N SER A 136 -25.71 8.49 -23.04
CA SER A 136 -24.72 9.57 -23.15
C SER A 136 -23.75 9.59 -21.96
N ASP A 137 -22.49 10.00 -22.18
CA ASP A 137 -21.46 10.20 -21.14
C ASP A 137 -21.96 11.08 -19.96
N ALA A 138 -23.02 11.88 -20.14
CA ALA A 138 -23.64 12.70 -19.08
C ALA A 138 -24.31 11.88 -17.95
N VAL A 139 -24.81 10.68 -18.24
CA VAL A 139 -25.40 9.78 -17.22
C VAL A 139 -24.30 9.24 -16.29
N PHE A 140 -23.11 8.98 -16.82
CA PHE A 140 -21.96 8.49 -16.05
C PHE A 140 -21.48 9.53 -15.03
N ASN A 141 -21.44 10.81 -15.44
CA ASN A 141 -21.05 11.91 -14.55
C ASN A 141 -22.03 12.17 -13.40
N TYR A 142 -23.31 11.79 -13.56
CA TYR A 142 -24.31 11.93 -12.50
C TYR A 142 -24.12 10.88 -11.39
N TYR A 143 -23.79 9.63 -11.76
CA TYR A 143 -23.53 8.56 -10.80
C TYR A 143 -22.14 8.68 -10.15
N SER A 144 -21.12 9.20 -10.86
CA SER A 144 -19.83 9.52 -10.25
C SER A 144 -19.87 10.79 -9.37
N GLY A 145 -20.82 11.69 -9.60
CA GLY A 145 -21.03 12.91 -8.82
C GLY A 145 -21.90 12.74 -7.56
N LEU A 146 -22.56 11.59 -7.38
CA LEU A 146 -23.38 11.32 -6.19
C LEU A 146 -22.54 10.68 -5.07
N LYS A 147 -21.91 11.57 -4.29
CA LYS A 147 -21.41 11.41 -2.91
C LYS A 147 -20.12 10.58 -2.69
N GLY A 148 -19.01 11.32 -2.73
CA GLY A 148 -18.12 11.53 -1.58
C GLY A 148 -17.89 10.37 -0.61
N THR A 149 -16.91 9.54 -0.92
CA THR A 149 -15.97 9.03 0.09
C THR A 149 -14.61 9.62 -0.22
N GLN A 150 -13.92 10.04 0.83
CA GLN A 150 -12.59 10.63 0.83
C GLN A 150 -11.51 9.61 0.42
N THR A 151 -11.67 8.92 -0.71
CA THR A 151 -10.56 8.23 -1.35
C THR A 151 -9.82 9.26 -2.17
N GLY A 152 -8.62 9.62 -1.71
CA GLY A 152 -7.68 10.54 -2.35
C GLY A 152 -7.13 10.04 -3.69
N MET A 153 -7.98 9.49 -4.57
CA MET A 153 -7.65 9.38 -5.98
C MET A 153 -8.00 10.70 -6.65
N VAL A 154 -7.04 11.62 -6.63
CA VAL A 154 -6.99 12.70 -7.61
C VAL A 154 -6.74 12.03 -8.95
N VAL A 155 -7.80 11.71 -9.69
CA VAL A 155 -7.69 11.52 -11.13
C VAL A 155 -7.70 12.91 -11.72
N ASP A 156 -6.51 13.50 -11.84
CA ASP A 156 -6.33 14.73 -12.62
C ASP A 156 -6.47 14.37 -14.10
N THR A 157 -7.69 14.48 -14.62
CA THR A 157 -7.93 14.52 -16.06
C THR A 157 -7.81 15.96 -16.52
N ARG A 158 -6.60 16.46 -16.70
CA ARG A 158 -6.36 17.67 -17.50
C ARG A 158 -5.26 17.42 -18.53
N ASN A 159 -5.76 17.36 -19.78
CA ASN A 159 -5.13 17.47 -21.10
C ASN A 159 -4.02 16.49 -21.46
#